data_AF-A0A356X6D2-F1
#
_entry.id   AF-A0A356X6D2-F1
#
_cell.length_a   1.000
_cell.length_b   1.000
_cell.length_c   1.000
_cell.angle_alpha   90.00
_cell.angle_beta   90.00
_cell.angle_gamma   90.00
#
_symmetry.space_group_name_H-M   'P 1'
#
loop_
_entity.id
_entity.type
_entity.pdbx_description
1 polymer ?
#
loop_
_entity_poly.entity_id
_entity_poly.type
_entity_poly.pdbx_seq_one_letter_code
_entity_poly.pdbx_strand_id
1 'polypeptide(L)'
;MLAAQQYVLIPMDASQTNHLKAYGVIFNHLVDGETGQWLLNYRGGSFLATVENDIVRKSRFRNVTIETMSASDANQIIQQVESNSSNTAVVNLEKAPKIAVYTPDQALPWDDAVT
;
A
#
# COMPACT_ATOMS: atom_id res chain seq x y z
N MET A 1 -4.76 -7.44 28.59
CA MET A 1 -5.10 -6.12 28.03
C MET A 1 -5.40 -6.32 26.56
N LEU A 2 -6.61 -5.98 26.09
CA LEU A 2 -6.87 -5.88 24.66
C LEU A 2 -6.15 -4.63 24.16
N ALA A 3 -5.11 -4.78 23.36
CA ALA A 3 -4.49 -3.64 22.69
C ALA A 3 -5.49 -3.10 21.66
N ALA A 4 -5.69 -1.79 21.62
CA ALA A 4 -6.51 -1.18 20.59
C ALA A 4 -5.79 -1.33 19.24
N GLN A 5 -6.46 -1.91 18.25
CA GLN A 5 -5.92 -2.05 16.91
C GLN A 5 -5.63 -0.67 16.32
N GLN A 6 -4.41 -0.48 15.81
CA GLN A 6 -3.98 0.75 15.15
C GLN A 6 -3.80 0.50 13.65
N TYR A 7 -4.03 1.53 12.85
CA TYR A 7 -3.90 1.49 11.40
C TYR A 7 -2.87 2.50 10.89
N VAL A 8 -2.33 2.21 9.71
CA VAL A 8 -1.52 3.12 8.91
C VAL A 8 -2.27 3.44 7.64
N LEU A 9 -2.49 4.73 7.39
CA LEU A 9 -2.88 5.24 6.08
C LEU A 9 -1.61 5.67 5.34
N ILE A 10 -1.42 5.15 4.13
CA ILE A 10 -0.40 5.58 3.20
C ILE A 10 -1.10 6.46 2.15
N PRO A 11 -1.02 7.80 2.26
CA PRO A 11 -1.61 8.68 1.27
C PRO A 11 -0.94 8.49 -0.09
N MET A 12 -1.70 8.63 -1.16
CA MET A 12 -1.21 8.53 -2.55
C MET A 12 -1.49 9.79 -3.36
N ASP A 13 -2.01 10.84 -2.72
CA ASP A 13 -2.15 12.18 -3.27
C ASP A 13 -0.80 12.92 -3.28
N ALA A 14 -0.85 14.24 -3.49
CA ALA A 14 0.35 15.08 -3.57
C ALA A 14 1.14 15.19 -2.25
N SER A 15 0.59 14.75 -1.11
CA SER A 15 1.31 14.75 0.18
C SER A 15 2.30 13.59 0.32
N GLN A 16 2.25 12.62 -0.58
CA GLN A 16 3.14 11.48 -0.56
C GLN A 16 4.54 11.84 -1.05
N THR A 17 5.53 11.62 -0.20
CA THR A 17 6.94 11.89 -0.51
C THR A 17 7.52 10.90 -1.52
N ASN A 18 7.02 9.66 -1.56
CA ASN A 18 7.49 8.66 -2.53
C ASN A 18 6.43 7.61 -2.89
N HIS A 19 5.67 7.85 -3.98
CA HIS A 19 4.59 6.95 -4.43
C HIS A 19 5.08 5.55 -4.82
N LEU A 20 6.18 5.44 -5.57
CA LEU A 20 6.69 4.13 -6.01
C LEU A 20 7.13 3.27 -4.82
N LYS A 21 7.81 3.87 -3.84
CA LYS A 21 8.20 3.16 -2.62
C LYS A 21 6.99 2.85 -1.72
N ALA A 22 5.93 3.67 -1.74
CA ALA A 22 4.69 3.35 -1.05
C ALA A 22 4.04 2.06 -1.57
N TYR A 23 4.01 1.83 -2.89
CA TYR A 23 3.61 0.54 -3.45
C TYR A 23 4.53 -0.61 -2.98
N GLY A 24 5.84 -0.37 -2.92
CA GLY A 24 6.78 -1.36 -2.37
C GLY A 24 6.54 -1.69 -0.89
N VAL A 25 6.16 -0.69 -0.08
CA VAL A 25 5.82 -0.88 1.33
C VAL A 25 4.57 -1.74 1.47
N ILE A 26 3.47 -1.41 0.77
CA ILE A 26 2.23 -2.20 0.86
C ILE A 26 2.46 -3.62 0.31
N PHE A 27 3.22 -3.75 -0.78
CA PHE A 27 3.60 -5.06 -1.31
C PHE A 27 4.38 -5.90 -0.29
N ASN A 28 5.38 -5.32 0.39
CA ASN A 28 6.13 -6.02 1.43
C ASN A 28 5.24 -6.44 2.60
N HIS A 29 4.29 -5.59 3.00
CA HIS A 29 3.32 -5.94 4.04
C HIS A 29 2.48 -7.16 3.64
N LEU A 30 1.97 -7.20 2.40
CA LEU A 30 1.23 -8.35 1.87
C LEU A 30 2.10 -9.61 1.70
N VAL A 31 3.39 -9.47 1.38
CA VAL A 31 4.33 -10.59 1.29
C VAL A 31 4.57 -11.22 2.66
N ASP A 32 4.60 -10.40 3.72
CA ASP A 32 4.76 -10.86 5.10
C ASP A 32 3.52 -11.61 5.63
N GLY A 33 2.47 -11.75 4.81
CA GLY A 33 1.23 -12.47 5.15
C GLY A 33 0.13 -11.58 5.75
N GLU A 34 0.38 -10.27 5.85
CA GLU A 34 -0.59 -9.32 6.34
C GLU A 34 -1.59 -8.90 5.26
N THR A 35 -2.64 -8.20 5.70
CA THR A 35 -3.70 -7.70 4.82
C THR A 35 -3.71 -6.18 4.79
N GLY A 36 -4.18 -5.64 3.68
CA GLY A 36 -4.42 -4.20 3.55
C GLY A 36 -5.69 -3.92 2.76
N GLN A 37 -5.99 -2.64 2.58
CA GLN A 37 -7.10 -2.16 1.77
C GLN A 37 -6.59 -1.07 0.85
N TRP A 38 -7.05 -1.10 -0.40
CA TRP A 38 -6.87 -0.01 -1.34
C TRP A 38 -8.15 0.83 -1.39
N LEU A 39 -8.01 2.10 -1.08
CA LEU A 39 -9.11 3.07 -1.05
C LEU A 39 -9.17 3.78 -2.41
N LEU A 40 -9.89 3.17 -3.36
CA LEU A 40 -10.01 3.68 -4.74
C LEU A 40 -10.53 5.12 -4.75
N ASN A 41 -9.80 5.99 -5.45
CA ASN A 41 -10.09 7.42 -5.60
C ASN A 41 -10.25 8.21 -4.29
N TYR A 42 -9.85 7.64 -3.16
CA TYR A 42 -9.65 8.37 -1.92
C TYR A 42 -8.19 8.79 -1.81
N ARG A 43 -7.93 10.11 -1.75
CA ARG A 43 -6.58 10.67 -1.60
C ARG A 43 -5.57 10.02 -2.56
N GLY A 44 -5.89 10.03 -3.86
CA GLY A 44 -5.04 9.48 -4.91
C GLY A 44 -4.98 7.94 -4.97
N GLY A 45 -5.91 7.22 -4.34
CA GLY A 45 -5.86 5.76 -4.27
C GLY A 45 -5.01 5.27 -3.09
N SER A 46 -5.26 5.82 -1.90
CA SER A 46 -4.48 5.53 -0.69
C SER A 46 -4.59 4.08 -0.23
N PHE A 47 -3.62 3.63 0.57
CA PHE A 47 -3.66 2.32 1.20
C PHE A 47 -3.92 2.44 2.70
N LEU A 48 -4.72 1.53 3.23
CA LEU A 48 -4.94 1.37 4.65
C LEU A 48 -4.43 -0.02 5.05
N ALA A 49 -3.64 -0.10 6.11
CA ALA A 49 -3.07 -1.35 6.61
C ALA A 49 -3.10 -1.37 8.14
N THR A 50 -3.19 -2.55 8.74
CA THR A 50 -2.98 -2.67 10.19
C THR A 50 -1.54 -2.32 10.53
N VAL A 51 -1.31 -1.78 11.73
CA VAL A 51 0.05 -1.63 12.27
C VAL A 51 0.52 -3.02 12.74
N GLU A 52 0.69 -3.92 11.78
CA GLU A 52 1.23 -5.26 11.97
C GLU A 52 2.49 -5.38 11.12
N ASN A 53 3.51 -6.03 11.69
CA ASN A 53 4.89 -5.94 11.24
C ASN A 53 5.46 -4.51 11.22
N ASP A 54 6.71 -4.41 10.75
CA ASP A 54 7.55 -3.21 10.82
C ASP A 54 7.17 -2.12 9.80
N ILE A 55 5.89 -2.03 9.37
CA ILE A 55 5.43 -1.16 8.27
C ILE A 55 5.79 0.31 8.51
N VAL A 56 5.65 0.80 9.74
CA VAL A 56 6.02 2.17 10.13
C VAL A 56 7.50 2.45 9.91
N ARG A 57 8.38 1.54 10.34
CA ARG A 57 9.83 1.67 10.16
C ARG A 57 10.23 1.51 8.70
N LYS A 58 9.64 0.55 7.99
CA LYS A 58 9.87 0.34 6.54
C LYS A 58 9.52 1.58 5.74
N SER A 59 8.41 2.25 6.07
CA SER A 59 8.00 3.53 5.47
C SER A 59 8.98 4.66 5.78
N ARG A 60 9.35 4.84 7.05
CA ARG A 60 10.32 5.86 7.46
C ARG A 60 11.66 5.70 6.74
N PHE A 61 12.21 4.49 6.73
CA PHE A 61 13.49 4.20 6.06
C PHE A 61 13.43 4.46 4.55
N ARG A 62 12.26 4.27 3.93
CA ARG A 62 12.06 4.48 2.49
C ARG A 62 11.64 5.90 2.13
N ASN A 63 11.49 6.79 3.13
CA ASN A 63 10.96 8.15 2.95
C ASN A 63 9.55 8.14 2.34
N VAL A 64 8.67 7.29 2.87
CA VAL A 64 7.25 7.19 2.53
C VAL A 64 6.43 7.88 3.61
N THR A 65 5.58 8.82 3.21
CA THR A 65 4.62 9.51 4.09
C THR A 65 3.58 8.51 4.57
N ILE A 66 3.28 8.51 5.87
CA ILE A 66 2.23 7.70 6.48
C ILE A 66 1.53 8.46 7.61
N GLU A 67 0.29 8.10 7.88
CA GLU A 67 -0.52 8.62 8.98
C GLU A 67 -0.96 7.44 9.86
N THR A 68 -0.61 7.46 11.15
CA THR A 68 -1.07 6.45 12.11
C THR A 68 -2.38 6.89 12.74
N MET A 69 -3.37 6.01 12.78
CA MET A 69 -4.72 6.36 13.25
C MET A 69 -5.37 5.23 14.06
N SER A 70 -6.40 5.58 14.81
CA SER A 70 -7.17 4.60 15.59
C SER A 70 -8.06 3.74 14.68
N ALA A 71 -8.52 2.59 15.20
CA ALA A 71 -9.53 1.78 14.52
C ALA A 71 -10.83 2.55 14.23
N SER A 72 -11.23 3.49 15.10
CA SER A 72 -12.43 4.31 14.85
C SER A 72 -12.25 5.25 13.67
N ASP A 73 -11.10 5.90 13.56
CA ASP A 73 -10.82 6.83 12.45
C ASP A 73 -10.72 6.06 11.12
N ALA A 74 -10.05 4.91 11.14
CA ALA A 74 -9.97 4.00 10.00
C ALA A 74 -11.36 3.57 9.51
N ASN A 75 -12.24 3.17 10.44
CA ASN A 75 -13.61 2.78 10.10
C ASN A 75 -14.43 3.95 9.54
N GLN A 76 -14.22 5.18 10.02
CA GLN A 76 -14.86 6.37 9.45
C GLN A 76 -14.43 6.60 8.00
N ILE A 77 -13.14 6.43 7.69
CA ILE A 77 -12.63 6.53 6.32
C ILE A 77 -13.25 5.44 5.44
N ILE A 78 -13.27 4.18 5.91
CA ILE A 78 -13.88 3.07 5.18
C ILE A 78 -15.35 3.38 4.87
N GLN A 79 -16.12 3.78 5.88
CA GLN A 79 -17.52 4.15 5.70
C GLN A 79 -17.70 5.32 4.74
N GLN A 80 -16.81 6.32 4.78
CA GLN A 80 -16.83 7.43 3.84
C GLN A 80 -16.62 6.94 2.39
N VAL A 81 -15.62 6.07 2.17
CA VAL A 81 -15.28 5.53 0.84
C VAL A 81 -16.37 4.62 0.29
N GLU A 82 -17.03 3.84 1.17
CA GLU A 82 -18.15 2.94 0.84
C GLU A 82 -19.50 3.66 0.73
N SER A 83 -19.67 4.83 1.36
CA SER A 83 -20.92 5.60 1.29
C SER A 83 -21.11 6.18 -0.12
N ASN A 84 -22.05 5.57 -0.86
CA ASN A 84 -22.27 5.74 -2.29
C ASN A 84 -22.53 7.16 -2.79
N SER A 85 -21.84 7.52 -3.90
CA SER A 85 -22.30 8.32 -5.08
C SER A 85 -21.13 8.75 -6.00
N SER A 86 -19.89 8.41 -5.65
CA SER A 86 -18.69 8.77 -6.42
C SER A 86 -17.95 7.52 -6.87
N ASN A 87 -17.01 7.69 -7.81
CA ASN A 87 -16.12 6.68 -8.36
C ASN A 87 -15.15 6.12 -7.30
N THR A 88 -15.59 5.78 -6.09
CA THR A 88 -14.77 5.34 -4.95
C THR A 88 -15.18 3.94 -4.49
N ALA A 89 -14.23 3.17 -3.96
CA ALA A 89 -14.49 1.84 -3.42
C ALA A 89 -13.35 1.35 -2.52
N VAL A 90 -13.66 0.49 -1.57
CA VAL A 90 -12.66 -0.21 -0.75
C VAL A 90 -12.39 -1.56 -1.38
N VAL A 91 -11.13 -1.83 -1.73
CA VAL A 91 -10.68 -3.11 -2.29
C VAL A 91 -9.76 -3.78 -1.29
N ASN A 92 -10.16 -4.95 -0.79
CA ASN A 92 -9.32 -5.74 0.12
C ASN A 92 -8.12 -6.34 -0.62
N LEU A 93 -6.96 -6.28 0.01
CA LEU A 93 -5.69 -6.82 -0.46
C LEU A 93 -5.27 -7.95 0.49
N GLU A 94 -5.49 -9.18 0.08
CA GLU A 94 -5.23 -10.37 0.92
C GLU A 94 -3.90 -11.07 0.61
N LYS A 95 -3.36 -10.85 -0.59
CA LYS A 95 -2.13 -11.54 -1.02
C LYS A 95 -1.32 -10.67 -1.97
N ALA A 96 -0.01 -10.71 -1.82
CA ALA A 96 0.90 -10.08 -2.76
C ALA A 96 0.70 -10.64 -4.18
N PRO A 97 0.58 -9.79 -5.22
CA PRO A 97 0.47 -10.25 -6.60
C PRO A 97 1.74 -11.02 -7.00
N LYS A 98 1.58 -12.10 -7.77
CA LYS A 98 2.72 -12.80 -8.36
C LYS A 98 3.31 -11.93 -9.46
N ILE A 99 4.59 -11.59 -9.35
CA ILE A 99 5.32 -10.88 -10.41
C ILE A 99 5.88 -11.93 -11.37
N ALA A 100 5.40 -11.93 -12.60
CA ALA A 100 6.02 -12.67 -13.68
C ALA A 100 6.92 -11.71 -14.47
N VAL A 101 8.22 -11.99 -14.51
CA VAL A 101 9.15 -11.31 -15.43
C VAL A 101 9.19 -12.17 -16.69
N TYR A 102 8.71 -11.61 -17.80
CA TYR A 102 8.87 -12.25 -19.10
C TYR A 102 10.27 -11.94 -19.61
N THR A 103 11.13 -12.95 -19.63
CA THR A 103 12.41 -12.88 -20.34
C THR A 103 12.28 -13.70 -21.61
N PRO A 104 12.55 -13.14 -22.80
CA PRO A 104 12.55 -13.93 -24.04
C PRO A 104 13.61 -15.06 -23.94
N ASP A 105 13.31 -16.24 -24.50
CA ASP A 105 14.18 -17.43 -24.43
C ASP A 105 15.60 -17.22 -24.99
N GLN A 106 15.81 -16.14 -25.75
CA GLN A 106 17.11 -15.73 -26.30
C GLN A 106 17.55 -14.40 -25.68
N ALA A 107 18.12 -14.44 -24.48
CA ALA A 107 18.97 -13.37 -24.01
C ALA A 107 20.30 -13.45 -24.78
N LEU A 108 20.43 -12.66 -25.85
CA LEU A 108 21.69 -12.57 -26.60
C LEU A 108 22.72 -11.80 -25.76
N PRO A 109 24.00 -12.23 -25.70
CA PRO A 109 24.99 -11.72 -24.74
C PRO A 109 25.33 -10.22 -24.81
N TRP A 110 24.84 -9.50 -25.82
CA TRP A 110 25.15 -8.09 -26.07
C TRP A 110 23.99 -7.14 -25.76
N ASP A 111 22.86 -7.64 -25.26
CA ASP A 111 21.67 -6.82 -24.95
C ASP A 111 21.76 -6.11 -23.58
N ASP A 112 22.90 -6.26 -22.88
CA ASP A 112 23.23 -5.54 -21.62
C ASP A 112 24.08 -4.27 -21.88
N ALA A 113 24.21 -3.82 -23.12
CA ALA A 113 24.93 -2.59 -23.45
C ALA A 113 23.95 -1.43 -23.66
N VAL A 114 23.44 -0.85 -22.57
CA VAL A 114 23.02 0.54 -22.59
C VAL A 114 24.30 1.39 -22.65
N THR A 115 24.39 2.26 -23.67
CA THR A 115 25.38 3.36 -23.72
C THR A 115 24.80 4.60 -23.05
#